data_AF-A0A2C7ADX4-F1
#
_entry.id   AF-A0A2C7ADX4-F1
#
_cell.length_a   1.000
_cell.length_b   1.000
_cell.length_c   1.000
_cell.angle_alpha   90.00
_cell.angle_beta   90.00
_cell.angle_gamma   90.00
#
_symmetry.space_group_name_H-M   'P 1'
#
loop_
_entity.id
_entity.type
_entity.pdbx_description
1 polymer ?
#
loop_
_entity_poly.entity_id
_entity_poly.type
_entity_poly.pdbx_seq_one_letter_code
_entity_poly.pdbx_strand_id
1 'polypeptide(L)' 'MFDVREEKDGSFAVWIAGRERLAMLKTEAAAVALMEAFEDAWDEAFMRAVAEVQEDYAADFIDPLPPATN' A
#
# COMPACT_ATOMS: atom_id res chain seq x y z
N MET A 1 -2.93 3.59 0.52
CA MET A 1 -4.41 3.74 0.54
C MET A 1 -4.85 3.96 -0.88
N PHE A 2 -5.20 2.86 -1.52
CA PHE A 2 -5.46 2.81 -2.96
C PHE A 2 -6.96 3.00 -3.20
N ASP A 3 -7.33 3.54 -4.35
CA ASP A 3 -8.73 3.77 -4.71
C ASP A 3 -9.03 3.18 -6.08
N VAL A 4 -10.21 2.59 -6.24
CA VAL A 4 -10.78 2.22 -7.54
C VAL A 4 -11.79 3.28 -7.97
N ARG A 5 -11.71 3.73 -9.22
CA ARG A 5 -12.63 4.71 -9.80
C ARG A 5 -13.15 4.22 -11.14
N GLU A 6 -14.46 4.31 -11.36
CA GLU A 6 -15.04 4.09 -12.68
C GLU A 6 -14.85 5.35 -13.55
N GLU A 7 -14.36 5.14 -14.77
CA GLU A 7 -14.12 6.16 -15.77
C GLU A 7 -15.32 6.28 -16.72
N LYS A 8 -15.41 7.39 -17.45
CA LYS A 8 -16.57 7.69 -18.33
C LYS A 8 -16.79 6.68 -19.47
N ASP A 9 -15.78 5.89 -19.79
CA ASP A 9 -15.84 4.84 -20.82
C ASP A 9 -16.18 3.44 -20.25
N GLY A 10 -16.49 3.34 -18.96
CA GLY A 10 -16.80 2.09 -18.27
C GLY A 10 -15.56 1.27 -17.87
N SER A 11 -14.36 1.84 -18.02
CA SER A 11 -13.13 1.25 -17.45
C SER A 11 -12.96 1.62 -15.97
N PHE A 12 -12.09 0.89 -15.27
CA PHE A 12 -11.83 1.05 -13.85
C PHE A 12 -10.36 1.41 -13.62
N ALA A 13 -10.10 2.54 -12.99
CA ALA A 13 -8.77 3.02 -12.70
C ALA A 13 -8.39 2.80 -11.23
N VAL A 14 -7.17 2.30 -10.99
CA VAL A 14 -6.58 2.18 -9.64
C VAL A 14 -5.66 3.39 -9.41
N TRP A 15 -5.81 4.06 -8.27
CA TRP A 15 -5.10 5.30 -7.92
C TRP A 15 -4.40 5.17 -6.56
N ILE A 16 -3.32 5.95 -6.36
CA ILE A 16 -2.69 6.13 -5.04
C ILE A 16 -3.17 7.44 -4.42
N ALA A 17 -3.86 7.36 -3.27
CA ALA A 17 -4.25 8.51 -2.44
C ALA A 17 -4.82 9.69 -3.25
N GLY A 18 -5.57 9.39 -4.31
CA GLY A 18 -6.12 10.35 -5.26
C GLY A 18 -5.14 11.25 -6.01
N ARG A 19 -3.83 10.98 -6.00
CA ARG A 19 -2.80 11.78 -6.68
C ARG A 19 -2.45 11.24 -8.06
N GLU A 20 -2.12 9.96 -8.13
CA GLU A 20 -1.56 9.35 -9.33
C GLU A 20 -2.33 8.08 -9.71
N ARG A 21 -2.58 7.90 -11.01
CA ARG A 21 -3.23 6.72 -11.56
C ARG A 21 -2.17 5.66 -11.88
N LEU A 22 -2.31 4.49 -11.27
CA LEU A 22 -1.40 3.37 -11.46
C LEU A 22 -1.75 2.52 -12.67
N ALA A 23 -3.03 2.20 -12.81
CA ALA A 23 -3.50 1.27 -13.81
C ALA A 23 -4.94 1.60 -14.21
N MET A 24 -5.32 1.13 -15.39
CA MET A 24 -6.69 1.16 -15.89
C MET A 24 -7.04 -0.23 -16.42
N LEU A 25 -8.18 -0.76 -15.98
CA LEU A 25 -8.60 -2.12 -16.19
C LEU A 25 -10.01 -2.14 -16.76
N LYS A 26 -10.34 -3.20 -17.50
CA LYS A 26 -11.64 -3.32 -18.17
C LYS A 26 -12.79 -3.69 -17.23
N THR A 27 -12.48 -4.20 -16.04
CA THR A 27 -13.48 -4.77 -15.13
C THR A 27 -13.18 -4.35 -13.71
N GLU A 28 -14.22 -4.06 -12.95
CA GLU A 28 -14.14 -3.71 -11.53
C GLU A 28 -13.40 -4.78 -10.72
N ALA A 29 -13.75 -6.06 -10.91
CA ALA A 29 -13.15 -7.18 -10.19
C ALA A 29 -11.61 -7.23 -10.32
N ALA A 30 -11.08 -6.95 -11.52
CA ALA A 30 -9.65 -6.89 -11.73
C ALA A 30 -9.00 -5.67 -11.05
N ALA A 31 -9.70 -4.52 -11.03
CA ALA A 31 -9.21 -3.33 -10.36
C ALA A 31 -9.20 -3.48 -8.84
N VAL A 32 -10.24 -4.11 -8.27
CA VAL A 32 -10.32 -4.45 -6.84
C VAL A 32 -9.23 -5.44 -6.46
N ALA A 33 -9.06 -6.53 -7.22
CA ALA A 33 -8.00 -7.51 -6.95
C ALA A 33 -6.60 -6.89 -7.01
N LEU A 34 -6.37 -5.95 -7.93
CA LEU A 34 -5.11 -5.21 -8.01
C LEU A 34 -4.92 -4.27 -6.80
N MET A 35 -5.98 -3.58 -6.38
CA MET A 35 -5.97 -2.72 -5.19
C MET A 35 -5.63 -3.52 -3.93
N GLU A 36 -6.28 -4.67 -3.71
CA GLU A 36 -6.03 -5.56 -2.57
C GLU A 36 -4.58 -6.05 -2.56
N ALA A 37 -4.07 -6.53 -3.71
CA ALA A 37 -2.67 -6.96 -3.81
C ALA A 37 -1.67 -5.84 -3.51
N PHE A 38 -2.00 -4.59 -3.85
CA PHE A 38 -1.18 -3.44 -3.49
C PHE A 38 -1.25 -3.10 -2.00
N GLU A 39 -2.40 -3.26 -1.35
CA GLU A 39 -2.53 -3.04 0.09
C GLU A 39 -1.70 -4.05 0.88
N ASP A 40 -1.80 -5.34 0.55
CA ASP A 40 -1.01 -6.40 1.19
C ASP A 40 0.50 -6.14 1.06
N ALA A 41 0.96 -5.84 -0.15
CA ALA A 41 2.37 -5.57 -0.41
C ALA A 41 2.86 -4.28 0.26
N TRP A 42 1.98 -3.27 0.36
CA TRP A 42 2.30 -2.01 1.01
C TRP A 42 2.47 -2.17 2.52
N ASP A 43 1.60 -2.92 3.18
CA ASP A 43 1.70 -3.18 4.61
C ASP A 43 2.98 -3.95 4.96
N GLU A 44 3.34 -4.97 4.18
CA GLU A 44 4.60 -5.70 4.36
C GLU A 44 5.81 -4.77 4.18
N ALA A 45 5.85 -4.01 3.08
CA ALA A 45 6.94 -3.09 2.79
C ALA A 45 7.07 -1.99 3.87
N PHE A 46 5.95 -1.49 4.36
CA PHE A 46 5.90 -0.49 5.42
C PHE A 46 6.47 -1.04 6.73
N MET A 47 5.99 -2.20 7.18
CA MET A 47 6.47 -2.84 8.41
C MET A 47 7.96 -3.13 8.35
N ARG A 48 8.44 -3.61 7.19
CA ARG A 48 9.86 -3.83 6.96
C ARG A 48 10.67 -2.54 7.04
N ALA A 49 10.23 -1.47 6.38
CA ALA A 49 10.93 -0.19 6.41
C ALA A 49 10.99 0.39 7.83
N VAL A 50 9.91 0.27 8.61
CA VAL A 50 9.90 0.68 10.02
C VAL A 50 10.91 -0.13 10.83
N ALA A 51 10.93 -1.46 10.65
CA ALA A 51 11.87 -2.33 11.35
C ALA A 51 13.34 -1.99 11.02
N GLU A 52 13.67 -1.82 9.73
CA GLU A 52 15.02 -1.45 9.29
C GLU A 52 15.48 -0.11 9.89
N VAL A 53 14.61 0.90 9.97
CA VAL A 53 14.95 2.19 10.60
C VAL A 53 15.06 2.05 12.12
N GLN A 54 14.25 1.19 12.74
CA GLN A 54 14.34 0.93 14.19
C GLN A 54 15.62 0.20 14.57
N GLU A 55 16.17 -0.68 13.72
CA GLU A 55 17.45 -1.35 14.01
C GLU A 55 18.59 -0.34 14.21
N ASP A 56 18.64 0.70 13.39
CA ASP A 56 19.70 1.71 13.44
C ASP A 56 19.40 2.87 14.41
N TYR A 57 18.13 3.22 14.60
CA TYR A 57 17.70 4.45 15.30
C TYR A 57 16.67 4.20 16.42
N ALA A 58 16.64 3.00 17.01
CA ALA A 58 15.65 2.62 18.04
C ALA A 58 15.43 3.67 19.13
N ALA A 59 16.51 4.29 19.62
CA ALA A 59 16.46 5.27 20.70
C ALA A 59 15.72 6.57 20.34
N ASP A 60 15.56 6.85 19.04
CA ASP A 60 14.87 8.04 18.54
C ASP A 60 13.35 7.80 18.33
N PHE A 61 12.87 6.55 18.43
CA PHE A 61 11.45 6.23 18.35
C PHE A 61 10.74 6.53 19.69
N ILE A 62 9.61 7.25 19.61
CA ILE A 62 8.74 7.51 20.77
C ILE A 62 8.03 6.23 21.23
N ASP A 63 7.71 5.33 20.29
CA ASP A 63 7.08 4.03 20.53
C ASP A 63 7.67 3.00 19.55
N PRO A 64 8.80 2.35 19.89
CA PRO A 64 9.43 1.37 19.03
C PRO A 64 8.57 0.09 18.97
N LEU A 65 8.56 -0.59 17.82
CA LEU A 65 7.94 -1.91 17.74
C LEU A 65 8.75 -2.87 18.64
N PRO A 66 8.11 -3.85 19.28
CA PRO A 66 8.84 -4.86 20.02
C PRO A 66 9.86 -5.51 19.08
N PRO A 67 11.10 -5.77 19.54
CA PRO A 67 12.08 -6.47 18.72
C PRO A 67 11.46 -7.79 18.23
N ALA A 68 11.65 -8.10 16.96
CA ALA A 68 11.18 -9.37 16.39
C ALA A 68 11.91 -10.52 17.12
N THR A 69 11.25 -11.09 18.13
CA THR A 69 11.79 -12.23 18.88
C THR A 69 11.79 -13.43 17.93
N ASN A 70 12.97 -13.81 17.42
CA ASN A 70 13.20 -15.09 16.75
C ASN A 70 13.02 -16.26 17.72
#